data_AF-I4C6H2-F1
#
_entry.id   AF-I4C6H2-F1
#
_cell.length_a   1.000
_cell.length_b   1.000
_cell.length_c   1.000
_cell.angle_alpha   90.00
_cell.angle_beta   90.00
_cell.angle_gamma   90.00
#
_symmetry.space_group_name_H-M   'P 1'
#
loop_
_entity.id
_entity.type
_entity.pdbx_description
1 polymer ?
#
loop_
_entity_poly.entity_id
_entity_poly.type
_entity_poly.pdbx_seq_one_letter_code
_entity_poly.pdbx_strand_id
1 'polypeptide(L)'
;MLFSFSNPADGVSEPPGDFKSNYRHLKQIINKALKEGTPLEELNLIPKNRSGKPQRQLSRDDLLKLLHVIRRIKTKYQRLLQSPVPKELERDILVKDPAARLPWEEEALEKIEQWRKDLKSVQAQVRKELNDHLTSQFFRDI
;
A
#
# COMPACT_ATOMS: atom_id res chain seq x y z
N MET A 1 38.45 -6.56 2.25
CA MET A 1 37.21 -5.79 2.49
C MET A 1 36.22 -6.73 3.15
N LEU A 2 35.84 -6.45 4.40
CA LEU A 2 34.89 -7.25 5.17
C LEU A 2 33.48 -6.77 4.82
N PHE A 3 32.65 -7.67 4.29
CA PHE A 3 31.21 -7.42 4.20
C PHE A 3 30.61 -7.62 5.59
N SER A 4 30.10 -6.55 6.20
CA SER A 4 29.20 -6.66 7.34
C SER A 4 27.91 -7.30 6.86
N PHE A 5 27.66 -8.54 7.26
CA PHE A 5 26.38 -9.19 7.05
C PHE A 5 25.40 -8.63 8.08
N SER A 6 24.43 -7.84 7.60
CA SER A 6 23.26 -7.46 8.38
C SER A 6 22.52 -8.74 8.81
N ASN A 7 22.16 -8.76 10.09
CA ASN A 7 21.45 -9.83 10.77
C ASN A 7 20.19 -10.26 9.98
N PRO A 8 19.99 -11.53 9.61
CA PRO A 8 18.88 -11.98 8.75
C PRO A 8 17.51 -12.01 9.44
N ALA A 9 17.38 -11.44 10.65
CA ALA A 9 16.17 -11.53 11.48
C ALA A 9 15.15 -10.39 11.24
N ASP A 10 15.49 -9.34 10.49
CA ASP A 10 14.72 -8.08 10.47
C ASP A 10 13.50 -8.04 9.52
N GLY A 11 12.92 -9.17 9.12
CA GLY A 11 11.74 -9.10 8.25
C GLY A 11 10.99 -10.39 7.92
N VAL A 12 11.31 -11.52 8.54
CA VAL A 12 10.55 -12.75 8.34
C VAL A 12 9.63 -12.90 9.54
N SER A 13 8.31 -12.68 9.33
CA SER A 13 7.31 -13.04 10.34
C SER A 13 7.60 -14.46 10.82
N GLU A 14 7.71 -14.64 12.15
CA GLU A 14 7.93 -15.94 12.74
C GLU A 14 6.87 -16.92 12.19
N PRO A 15 7.28 -18.01 11.52
CA PRO A 15 6.33 -18.99 11.02
C PRO A 15 5.54 -19.55 12.20
N PRO A 16 4.22 -19.79 12.06
CA PRO A 16 3.39 -20.23 13.18
C PRO A 16 3.90 -21.57 13.73
N GLY A 17 4.37 -21.57 15.00
CA GLY A 17 4.82 -22.76 15.73
C GLY A 17 6.29 -22.71 16.22
N ASP A 18 6.64 -23.59 17.15
CA ASP A 18 7.99 -23.69 17.73
C ASP A 18 9.07 -23.93 16.66
N PHE A 19 10.14 -23.12 16.66
CA PHE A 19 11.29 -23.23 15.74
C PHE A 19 11.83 -24.66 15.63
N LYS A 20 11.88 -25.37 16.76
CA LYS A 20 12.38 -26.74 16.85
C LYS A 20 11.48 -27.75 16.14
N SER A 21 10.17 -27.50 16.10
CA SER A 21 9.19 -28.30 15.37
C SER A 21 9.35 -28.10 13.86
N ASN A 22 9.43 -26.84 13.43
CA ASN A 22 9.62 -26.47 12.03
C ASN A 22 10.95 -27.00 11.46
N TYR A 23 12.03 -26.91 12.25
CA TYR A 23 13.33 -27.46 11.87
C TYR A 23 13.32 -28.99 11.70
N ARG A 24 12.64 -29.70 12.61
CA ARG A 24 12.49 -31.17 12.50
C ARG A 24 11.69 -31.55 11.27
N HIS A 25 10.62 -30.82 10.97
CA HIS A 25 9.77 -31.05 9.81
C HIS A 25 10.53 -30.83 8.49
N LEU A 26 11.26 -29.72 8.36
CA LEU A 26 12.10 -29.45 7.18
C LEU A 26 13.18 -30.52 7.00
N LYS A 27 13.84 -30.94 8.08
CA LYS A 27 14.86 -32.00 8.03
C LYS A 27 14.27 -33.33 7.59
N GLN A 28 13.04 -33.66 7.96
CA GLN A 28 12.34 -34.85 7.50
C GLN A 28 12.00 -34.79 6.01
N ILE A 29 11.56 -33.64 5.50
CA ILE A 29 11.23 -33.47 4.08
C ILE A 29 12.49 -33.59 3.21
N ILE A 30 13.58 -32.91 3.60
CA ILE A 30 14.86 -32.98 2.89
C ILE A 30 15.38 -34.43 2.88
N ASN A 31 15.33 -35.12 4.02
CA ASN A 31 15.80 -36.51 4.09
C ASN A 31 14.93 -37.50 3.30
N LYS A 32 13.62 -37.25 3.15
CA LYS A 32 12.75 -38.05 2.28
C LYS A 32 13.10 -37.83 0.81
N ALA A 33 13.28 -36.59 0.39
CA ALA A 33 13.65 -36.27 -0.98
C ALA A 33 15.03 -36.82 -1.38
N LEU A 34 16.01 -36.76 -0.49
CA LEU A 34 17.33 -37.35 -0.72
C LEU A 34 17.27 -38.88 -0.85
N LYS A 35 16.33 -39.55 -0.17
CA LYS A 35 16.10 -41.00 -0.30
C LYS A 35 15.36 -41.36 -1.58
N GLU A 36 14.48 -40.50 -2.05
CA GLU A 36 13.66 -40.69 -3.24
C GLU A 36 14.38 -40.22 -4.53
N GLY A 37 15.59 -39.66 -4.41
CA GLY A 37 16.40 -39.19 -5.54
C GLY A 37 15.81 -37.95 -6.24
N THR A 38 14.83 -37.29 -5.62
CA THR A 38 14.14 -36.14 -6.18
C THR A 38 14.99 -34.89 -5.95
N PRO A 39 15.34 -34.12 -7.00
CA PRO A 39 16.08 -32.88 -6.82
C PRO A 39 15.28 -31.92 -5.93
N LEU A 40 15.96 -31.26 -5.00
CA LEU A 40 15.35 -30.34 -4.02
C LEU A 40 14.52 -29.21 -4.66
N GLU A 41 14.78 -28.91 -5.93
CA GLU A 41 14.09 -27.93 -6.75
C GLU A 41 12.66 -28.35 -7.15
N GLU A 42 12.37 -29.66 -7.19
CA GLU A 42 11.06 -30.23 -7.48
C GLU A 42 10.18 -30.39 -6.24
N LEU A 43 10.78 -30.35 -5.04
CA LEU A 43 10.03 -30.21 -3.81
C LEU A 43 9.46 -28.79 -3.81
N ASN A 44 8.17 -28.69 -4.12
CA ASN A 44 7.41 -27.44 -4.06
C ASN A 44 7.23 -26.98 -2.58
N LEU A 45 8.34 -26.76 -1.87
CA LEU A 45 8.42 -26.41 -0.44
C LEU A 45 7.83 -25.03 -0.16
N ILE A 46 7.90 -24.15 -1.16
CA ILE A 46 7.14 -22.91 -1.19
C ILE A 46 5.93 -23.22 -2.07
N PRO A 47 4.69 -23.14 -1.56
CA PRO A 47 3.54 -23.08 -2.45
C PRO A 47 3.79 -21.88 -3.35
N LYS A 48 4.16 -22.12 -4.62
CA LYS A 48 4.08 -21.10 -5.65
C LYS A 48 2.62 -20.70 -5.58
N ASN A 49 2.32 -19.54 -5.00
CA ASN A 49 1.01 -18.93 -5.00
C ASN A 49 0.63 -18.69 -6.47
N ARG A 50 0.22 -19.78 -7.15
CA ARG A 50 -0.41 -19.82 -8.45
C ARG A 50 -1.92 -19.81 -8.21
N SER A 51 -2.37 -18.84 -7.40
CA SER A 51 -3.76 -18.43 -7.32
C SER A 51 -3.80 -16.98 -7.80
N GLY A 52 -3.85 -16.84 -9.12
CA GLY A 52 -4.02 -15.55 -9.78
C GLY A 52 -3.68 -15.67 -11.25
N LYS A 53 -4.69 -15.49 -12.08
CA LYS A 53 -4.61 -15.44 -13.55
C LYS A 53 -3.37 -14.66 -14.03
N PRO A 54 -2.80 -14.97 -15.20
CA PRO A 54 -1.68 -14.20 -15.75
C PRO A 54 -2.04 -12.71 -15.71
N GLN A 55 -1.24 -11.92 -15.01
CA GLN A 55 -1.45 -10.47 -14.94
C GLN A 55 -1.35 -9.93 -16.37
N ARG A 56 -2.49 -9.48 -16.91
CA ARG A 56 -2.54 -8.84 -18.23
C ARG A 56 -1.55 -7.67 -18.20
N GLN A 57 -0.51 -7.73 -19.04
CA GLN A 57 0.40 -6.60 -19.20
C GLN A 57 -0.37 -5.47 -19.89
N LEU A 58 -0.43 -4.31 -19.23
CA LEU A 58 -1.08 -3.13 -19.79
C LEU A 58 -0.29 -2.65 -21.01
N SER A 59 -0.98 -2.43 -22.12
CA SER A 59 -0.36 -1.83 -23.30
C SER A 59 -0.06 -0.35 -23.08
N ARG A 60 0.77 0.24 -23.95
CA ARG A 60 1.04 1.69 -23.93
C ARG A 60 -0.24 2.51 -24.05
N ASP A 61 -1.18 2.06 -24.86
CA ASP A 61 -2.47 2.74 -25.07
C ASP A 61 -3.36 2.65 -23.83
N ASP A 62 -3.29 1.53 -23.10
CA ASP A 62 -3.99 1.36 -21.82
C ASP A 62 -3.45 2.30 -20.74
N LEU A 63 -2.12 2.48 -20.70
CA LEU A 63 -1.49 3.46 -19.80
C LEU A 63 -1.91 4.90 -20.13
N LEU A 64 -2.00 5.26 -21.42
CA LEU A 64 -2.46 6.58 -21.84
C LEU A 64 -3.92 6.83 -21.44
N LYS A 65 -4.80 5.83 -21.57
CA LYS A 65 -6.18 5.90 -21.10
C LYS A 65 -6.24 6.08 -19.58
N LEU A 66 -5.46 5.30 -18.83
CA LEU A 66 -5.37 5.43 -17.38
C LEU A 66 -4.91 6.83 -16.95
N LEU A 67 -3.88 7.36 -17.59
CA LEU A 67 -3.40 8.72 -17.34
C LEU A 67 -4.46 9.79 -17.64
N HIS A 68 -5.26 9.61 -18.69
CA HIS A 68 -6.36 10.50 -19.00
C HIS A 68 -7.42 10.51 -17.90
N VAL A 69 -7.80 9.32 -17.40
CA VAL A 69 -8.75 9.19 -16.28
C VAL A 69 -8.20 9.85 -15.01
N ILE A 70 -6.93 9.57 -14.67
CA ILE A 70 -6.28 10.19 -13.50
C ILE A 70 -6.26 11.71 -13.63
N ARG A 71 -5.94 12.25 -14.82
CA ARG A 71 -5.96 13.71 -15.06
C ARG A 71 -7.37 14.28 -14.90
N ARG A 72 -8.40 13.61 -15.42
CA ARG A 72 -9.80 14.03 -15.30
C ARG A 72 -10.28 14.05 -13.85
N ILE A 73 -9.93 13.02 -13.07
CA ILE A 73 -10.25 12.97 -11.64
C ILE A 73 -9.49 14.10 -10.92
N LYS A 74 -8.20 14.29 -11.21
CA LYS A 74 -7.40 15.36 -10.61
C LYS A 74 -7.99 16.74 -10.87
N THR A 75 -8.43 17.05 -12.09
CA THR A 75 -9.03 18.36 -12.41
C THR A 75 -10.36 18.56 -11.69
N LYS A 76 -11.21 17.52 -11.61
CA LYS A 76 -12.47 17.55 -10.85
C LYS A 76 -12.26 17.93 -9.38
N TYR A 77 -11.23 17.38 -8.74
CA TYR A 77 -10.95 17.59 -7.32
C TYR A 77 -9.87 18.63 -7.02
N GLN A 78 -9.39 19.37 -8.03
CA GLN A 78 -8.24 20.28 -7.89
C GLN A 78 -8.43 21.35 -6.80
N ARG A 79 -9.65 21.86 -6.64
CA ARG A 79 -9.98 22.86 -5.61
C ARG A 79 -9.85 22.30 -4.19
N LEU A 80 -10.22 21.03 -4.00
CA LEU A 80 -10.15 20.36 -2.70
C LEU A 80 -8.73 19.93 -2.34
N LEU A 81 -7.83 19.80 -3.32
CA LEU A 81 -6.41 19.50 -3.06
C LEU A 81 -5.64 20.71 -2.50
N GLN A 82 -6.20 21.91 -2.59
CA GLN A 82 -5.60 23.11 -2.01
C GLN A 82 -6.05 23.26 -0.56
N SER A 83 -5.07 23.34 0.35
CA SER A 83 -5.34 23.58 1.76
C SER A 83 -5.90 24.99 1.95
N PRO A 84 -6.96 25.18 2.75
CA PRO A 84 -7.54 26.50 3.01
C PRO A 84 -6.59 27.42 3.79
N VAL A 85 -5.65 26.82 4.54
CA VAL A 85 -4.65 27.54 5.34
C VAL A 85 -3.26 26.98 4.99
N PRO A 86 -2.24 27.84 4.84
CA PRO A 86 -0.85 27.42 4.71
C PRO A 86 -0.39 26.53 5.87
N LYS A 87 0.44 25.53 5.56
CA LYS A 87 0.97 24.59 6.57
C LYS A 87 1.85 25.26 7.62
N GLU A 88 2.49 26.36 7.26
CA GLU A 88 3.32 27.16 8.18
C GLU A 88 2.44 27.80 9.26
N LEU A 89 1.35 28.47 8.84
CA LEU A 89 0.38 29.06 9.76
C LEU A 89 -0.29 28.02 10.66
N GLU A 90 -0.63 26.83 10.14
CA GLU A 90 -1.16 25.76 10.98
C GLU A 90 -0.17 25.37 12.10
N ARG A 91 1.12 25.24 11.78
CA ARG A 91 2.15 24.91 12.77
C ARG A 91 2.29 26.00 13.81
N ASP A 92 2.32 27.26 13.38
CA ASP A 92 2.48 28.40 14.28
C ASP A 92 1.30 28.50 15.27
N ILE A 93 0.07 28.23 14.82
CA ILE A 93 -1.12 28.20 15.67
C ILE A 93 -1.05 27.02 16.66
N LEU A 94 -0.58 25.86 16.22
CA LEU A 94 -0.47 24.66 17.07
C LEU A 94 0.60 24.78 18.15
N VAL A 95 1.66 25.57 17.91
CA VAL A 95 2.71 25.85 18.90
C VAL A 95 2.21 26.75 20.04
N LYS A 96 1.20 27.58 19.80
CA LYS A 96 0.59 28.44 20.82
C LYS A 96 -0.28 27.64 21.79
N ASP A 97 -0.27 28.06 23.05
CA ASP A 97 -1.18 27.56 24.07
C ASP A 97 -2.64 27.78 23.65
N PRO A 98 -3.53 26.81 23.86
CA PRO A 98 -4.93 26.91 23.43
C PRO A 98 -5.66 28.10 24.07
N ALA A 99 -5.31 28.47 25.30
CA ALA A 99 -5.90 29.62 25.99
C ALA A 99 -5.41 30.99 25.46
N ALA A 100 -4.32 31.02 24.69
CA ALA A 100 -3.74 32.24 24.12
C ALA A 100 -4.04 32.39 22.62
N ARG A 101 -4.82 31.47 22.03
CA ARG A 101 -5.20 31.53 20.63
C ARG A 101 -6.23 32.63 20.38
N LEU A 102 -6.10 33.27 19.24
CA LEU A 102 -7.07 34.25 18.78
C LEU A 102 -8.29 33.53 18.19
N PRO A 103 -9.50 34.13 18.24
CA PRO A 103 -10.70 33.49 17.71
C PRO A 103 -10.59 33.07 16.24
N TRP A 104 -9.90 33.85 15.41
CA TRP A 104 -9.70 33.50 14.00
C TRP A 104 -8.75 32.30 13.80
N GLU A 105 -7.84 32.04 14.76
CA GLU A 105 -6.93 30.89 14.71
C GLU A 105 -7.69 29.59 15.00
N GLU A 106 -8.67 29.64 15.88
CA GLU A 106 -9.60 28.53 16.12
C GLU A 106 -10.46 28.27 14.89
N GLU A 107 -11.05 29.32 14.30
CA GLU A 107 -11.80 29.19 13.03
C GLU A 107 -10.94 28.62 11.90
N ALA A 108 -9.65 28.97 11.84
CA ALA A 108 -8.71 28.45 10.87
C ALA A 108 -8.48 26.95 11.06
N LEU A 109 -8.29 26.49 12.30
CA LEU A 109 -8.16 25.07 12.62
C LEU A 109 -9.45 24.29 12.31
N GLU A 110 -10.62 24.83 12.65
CA GLU A 110 -11.91 24.21 12.33
C GLU A 110 -12.08 24.02 10.81
N LYS A 111 -11.72 25.04 10.01
CA LYS A 111 -11.73 24.96 8.55
C LYS A 111 -10.76 23.89 8.02
N ILE A 112 -9.58 23.75 8.63
CA ILE A 112 -8.62 22.70 8.28
C ILE A 112 -9.18 21.31 8.62
N GLU A 113 -9.81 21.14 9.78
CA GLU A 113 -10.41 19.88 10.18
C GLU A 113 -11.56 19.48 9.26
N GLN A 114 -12.43 20.43 8.92
CA GLN A 114 -13.51 20.21 7.97
C GLN A 114 -12.96 19.81 6.60
N TRP A 115 -11.95 20.53 6.11
CA TRP A 115 -11.25 20.19 4.87
C TRP A 115 -10.63 18.79 4.89
N ARG A 116 -10.04 18.36 6.02
CA ARG A 116 -9.52 16.99 6.19
C ARG A 116 -10.62 15.93 6.16
N LYS A 117 -11.79 16.21 6.73
CA LYS A 117 -12.96 15.32 6.67
C LYS A 117 -13.46 15.20 5.24
N ASP A 118 -13.56 16.31 4.52
CA ASP A 118 -13.96 16.35 3.11
C ASP A 118 -12.94 15.62 2.21
N LEU A 119 -11.65 15.76 2.48
CA LEU A 119 -10.62 15.00 1.78
C LEU A 119 -10.75 13.49 1.99
N LYS A 120 -11.07 13.04 3.20
CA LYS A 120 -11.26 11.61 3.48
C LYS A 120 -12.48 11.05 2.73
N SER A 121 -13.59 11.79 2.71
CA SER A 121 -14.81 11.36 1.99
C SER A 121 -14.56 11.31 0.47
N VAL A 122 -13.87 12.31 -0.07
CA VAL A 122 -13.48 12.38 -1.49
C VAL A 122 -12.47 11.31 -1.86
N GLN A 123 -11.50 10.99 -0.99
CA GLN A 123 -10.52 9.94 -1.23
C GLN A 123 -11.22 8.58 -1.45
N ALA A 124 -12.25 8.27 -0.66
CA ALA A 124 -13.05 7.07 -0.84
C ALA A 124 -13.78 7.08 -2.20
N GLN A 125 -14.37 8.22 -2.57
CA GLN A 125 -15.02 8.39 -3.88
C GLN A 125 -14.05 8.24 -5.05
N VAL A 126 -12.88 8.88 -5.00
CA VAL A 126 -11.84 8.79 -6.02
C VAL A 126 -11.35 7.35 -6.17
N ARG A 127 -11.11 6.65 -5.06
CA ARG A 127 -10.72 5.24 -5.08
C ARG A 127 -11.80 4.38 -5.73
N LYS A 128 -13.07 4.62 -5.42
CA LYS A 128 -14.19 3.93 -6.04
C LYS A 128 -14.28 4.23 -7.54
N GLU A 129 -14.27 5.49 -7.94
CA GLU A 129 -14.30 5.90 -9.37
C GLU A 129 -13.13 5.30 -10.16
N LEU A 130 -11.93 5.27 -9.58
CA LEU A 130 -10.75 4.69 -10.20
C LEU A 130 -10.87 3.17 -10.31
N ASN A 131 -11.30 2.48 -9.25
CA ASN A 131 -11.54 1.03 -9.28
C ASN A 131 -12.64 0.65 -10.27
N ASP A 132 -13.72 1.42 -10.34
CA ASP A 132 -14.80 1.21 -11.30
C ASP A 132 -14.29 1.38 -12.74
N HIS A 133 -13.45 2.38 -13.02
CA HIS A 133 -12.81 2.54 -14.34
C HIS A 133 -11.82 1.40 -14.64
N LEU A 134 -11.04 0.97 -13.65
CA LEU A 134 -10.07 -0.11 -13.81
C LEU A 134 -10.77 -1.43 -14.13
N THR A 135 -11.78 -1.78 -13.34
CA THR A 135 -12.58 -3.00 -13.51
C THR A 135 -13.39 -2.97 -14.80
N SER A 136 -14.01 -1.84 -15.14
CA SER A 136 -14.85 -1.72 -16.34
C SER A 136 -14.08 -1.67 -17.66
N GLN A 137 -12.86 -1.13 -17.70
CA GLN A 137 -12.13 -0.99 -18.97
C GLN A 137 -10.99 -1.98 -19.15
N PHE A 138 -10.36 -2.45 -18.06
CA PHE A 138 -9.14 -3.25 -18.16
C PHE A 138 -9.32 -4.70 -17.67
N PHE A 139 -10.28 -4.95 -16.77
CA PHE A 139 -10.47 -6.27 -16.14
C PHE A 139 -11.86 -6.90 -16.39
N ARG A 140 -12.64 -6.44 -17.37
CA ARG A 140 -13.98 -6.99 -17.68
C ARG A 140 -14.00 -8.47 -18.11
N ASP A 141 -12.86 -9.01 -18.53
CA ASP A 141 -12.75 -10.37 -19.08
C ASP A 141 -12.11 -11.38 -18.09
N ILE A 142 -12.27 -11.17 -16.78
CA ILE A 142 -11.81 -12.09 -15.73
C ILE A 142 -12.99 -12.82 -15.11
#